data_AF-A0A6S7ISA4-F1
#
_entry.id   AF-A0A6S7ISA4-F1
#
_cell.length_a   1.000
_cell.length_b   1.000
_cell.length_c   1.000
_cell.angle_alpha   90.00
_cell.angle_beta   90.00
_cell.angle_gamma   90.00
#
_symmetry.space_group_name_H-M   'P 1'
#
loop_
_entity.id
_entity.type
_entity.pdbx_description
1 polymer ?
#
loop_
_entity_poly.entity_id
_entity_poly.type
_entity_poly.pdbx_seq_one_letter_code
_entity_poly.pdbx_strand_id
1 'polypeptide(L)'
;MEDNTEQPIAFASRSLSAAEKNYSQIDKEALAIVFGAKKFHQYVYGRHFTILTDHKPLERVLHPDKMTPPMAAARIQRWALILSAYDYAIQYKEGSQNANADALSRLPLPDTPGSTPVPEETILLMELLETTPIRAEQVKNWQRELLYLLEF
;
A
#
# COMPACT_ATOMS: atom_id res chain seq x y z
N MET A 1 23.25 20.95 -2.10
CA MET A 1 22.09 21.71 -2.56
C MET A 1 20.94 21.32 -1.64
N GLU A 2 20.68 22.14 -0.62
CA GLU A 2 19.62 21.93 0.37
C GLU A 2 18.44 22.84 0.02
N ASP A 3 17.69 22.47 -1.01
CA ASP A 3 16.35 23.02 -1.16
C ASP A 3 15.46 22.20 -0.24
N ASN A 4 15.09 22.79 0.91
CA ASN A 4 14.25 22.21 1.97
C ASN A 4 12.78 22.04 1.50
N THR A 5 12.62 21.49 0.29
CA THR A 5 11.37 21.31 -0.42
C THR A 5 11.10 19.81 -0.51
N GLU A 6 10.00 19.36 0.08
CA GLU A 6 9.56 17.97 -0.04
C GLU A 6 9.22 17.69 -1.51
N GLN A 7 9.97 16.78 -2.15
CA GLN A 7 9.73 16.37 -3.53
C GLN A 7 8.91 15.06 -3.54
N PRO A 8 7.65 15.08 -3.98
CA PRO A 8 6.82 13.89 -3.98
C PRO A 8 7.27 12.90 -5.07
N ILE A 9 7.49 11.65 -4.68
CA ILE A 9 7.81 10.56 -5.61
C ILE A 9 6.53 10.00 -6.24
N ALA A 10 5.50 9.79 -5.43
CA ALA A 10 4.21 9.27 -5.86
C ALA A 10 3.10 9.67 -4.88
N PHE A 11 1.87 9.72 -5.38
CA PHE A 11 0.66 9.93 -4.59
C PHE A 11 -0.29 8.75 -4.76
N ALA A 12 -0.98 8.38 -3.69
CA ALA A 12 -2.01 7.35 -3.73
C ALA A 12 -3.16 7.70 -2.79
N SER A 13 -4.39 7.46 -3.23
CA SER A 13 -5.59 7.54 -2.43
C SER A 13 -6.53 6.39 -2.77
N ARG A 14 -7.43 6.06 -1.84
CA ARG A 14 -8.42 5.00 -2.02
C ARG A 14 -9.71 5.38 -1.29
N SER A 15 -10.84 5.22 -1.98
CA SER A 15 -12.17 5.36 -1.36
C SER A 15 -12.44 4.22 -0.38
N LEU A 16 -13.06 4.54 0.76
CA LEU A 16 -13.48 3.55 1.74
C LEU A 16 -14.67 2.74 1.20
N SER A 17 -14.65 1.42 1.37
CA SER A 17 -15.80 0.54 1.12
C SER A 17 -16.96 0.83 2.08
N ALA A 18 -18.16 0.32 1.77
CA ALA A 18 -19.35 0.51 2.60
C ALA A 18 -19.13 0.06 4.06
N ALA A 19 -18.38 -1.02 4.29
CA ALA A 19 -18.06 -1.48 5.63
C ALA A 19 -17.03 -0.57 6.34
N GLU A 20 -15.98 -0.14 5.61
CA GLU A 20 -14.92 0.73 6.14
C GLU A 20 -15.43 2.14 6.46
N LYS A 21 -16.49 2.63 5.77
CA LYS A 21 -17.15 3.90 6.09
C LYS A 21 -17.71 3.93 7.52
N ASN A 22 -18.10 2.78 8.07
CA ASN A 22 -18.63 2.66 9.43
C ASN A 22 -17.55 2.53 10.51
N TYR A 23 -16.27 2.55 10.13
CA TYR A 23 -15.18 2.46 11.09
C TYR A 23 -15.02 3.76 11.89
N SER A 24 -14.43 3.63 13.08
CA SER A 24 -14.03 4.79 13.88
C SER A 24 -12.99 5.63 13.13
N GLN A 25 -12.85 6.90 13.48
CA GLN A 25 -11.85 7.75 12.83
C GLN A 25 -10.43 7.16 12.96
N ILE A 26 -10.09 6.66 14.15
CA ILE A 26 -8.79 6.03 14.40
C ILE A 26 -8.56 4.84 13.47
N ASP A 27 -9.58 4.00 13.30
CA ASP A 27 -9.52 2.83 12.42
C ASP A 27 -9.36 3.24 10.94
N LYS A 28 -9.99 4.33 10.51
CA LYS A 28 -9.89 4.85 9.14
C LYS A 28 -8.49 5.38 8.84
N GLU A 29 -7.92 6.15 9.75
CA GLU A 29 -6.55 6.67 9.60
C GLU A 29 -5.52 5.53 9.64
N ALA A 30 -5.68 4.56 10.56
CA ALA A 30 -4.82 3.37 10.60
C ALA A 30 -4.89 2.57 9.30
N LEU A 31 -6.09 2.42 8.73
CA LEU A 31 -6.29 1.76 7.44
C LEU A 31 -5.59 2.51 6.30
N ALA A 32 -5.60 3.84 6.31
CA ALA A 32 -4.90 4.64 5.31
C ALA A 32 -3.38 4.42 5.37
N ILE A 33 -2.80 4.35 6.58
CA ILE A 33 -1.37 4.04 6.77
C ILE A 33 -1.02 2.67 6.20
N VAL A 34 -1.80 1.64 6.55
CA VAL A 34 -1.57 0.27 6.06
C VAL A 34 -1.72 0.18 4.54
N PHE A 35 -2.70 0.89 3.97
CA PHE A 35 -2.86 0.98 2.53
C PHE A 35 -1.63 1.61 1.87
N GLY A 36 -1.14 2.73 2.41
CA GLY A 36 0.09 3.38 1.93
C GLY A 36 1.31 2.46 1.97
N ALA A 37 1.56 1.81 3.10
CA ALA A 37 2.68 0.88 3.26
C ALA A 37 2.64 -0.28 2.25
N LYS A 38 1.45 -0.83 1.98
CA LYS A 38 1.26 -1.88 0.97
C LYS A 38 1.42 -1.35 -0.45
N LYS A 39 0.85 -0.17 -0.75
CA LYS A 39 0.90 0.43 -2.09
C LYS A 39 2.32 0.81 -2.48
N PHE A 40 3.10 1.32 -1.52
CA PHE A 40 4.49 1.72 -1.73
C PHE A 40 5.50 0.65 -1.29
N HIS A 41 5.08 -0.61 -1.16
CA HIS A 41 5.93 -1.70 -0.66
C HIS A 41 7.29 -1.74 -1.37
N GLN A 42 7.32 -1.64 -2.70
CA GLN A 42 8.55 -1.66 -3.49
C GLN A 42 9.52 -0.50 -3.17
N TYR A 43 9.01 0.64 -2.73
CA TYR A 43 9.81 1.80 -2.35
C TYR A 43 10.35 1.67 -0.93
N VAL A 44 9.49 1.27 0.01
CA VAL A 44 9.76 1.35 1.45
C VAL A 44 10.29 0.06 2.08
N TYR A 45 10.08 -1.09 1.43
CA TYR A 45 10.52 -2.38 1.99
C TYR A 45 12.05 -2.46 2.07
N GLY A 46 12.55 -2.92 3.22
CA GLY A 46 13.99 -3.01 3.50
C GLY A 46 14.70 -1.67 3.73
N ARG A 47 13.95 -0.56 3.83
CA ARG A 47 14.49 0.78 4.12
C ARG A 47 13.78 1.38 5.33
N HIS A 48 14.52 2.17 6.11
CA HIS A 48 13.92 2.97 7.17
C HIS A 48 13.15 4.15 6.57
N PHE A 49 11.90 4.35 6.98
CA PHE A 49 11.09 5.50 6.57
C PHE A 49 10.27 6.09 7.72
N THR A 50 9.77 7.31 7.56
CA THR A 50 8.91 7.98 8.56
C THR A 50 7.49 8.12 8.03
N ILE A 51 6.53 7.64 8.82
CA ILE A 51 5.09 7.81 8.60
C ILE A 51 4.66 9.08 9.33
N LEU A 52 4.17 10.06 8.56
CA LEU A 52 3.61 11.29 9.09
C LEU A 52 2.08 11.16 9.17
N THR A 53 1.52 11.43 10.34
CA THR A 53 0.07 11.41 10.57
C THR A 53 -0.39 12.64 11.34
N ASP A 54 -1.58 13.14 11.05
CA ASP A 54 -2.25 14.19 11.80
C ASP A 54 -3.04 13.67 13.01
N HIS A 55 -2.84 12.41 13.38
CA HIS A 55 -3.60 11.77 14.44
C HIS A 55 -2.71 11.16 15.54
N LYS A 56 -2.48 11.94 16.60
CA LYS A 56 -1.62 11.58 17.76
C LYS A 56 -1.84 10.18 18.34
N PRO A 57 -3.07 9.66 18.50
CA PRO A 57 -3.28 8.32 19.05
C PRO A 57 -2.60 7.20 18.25
N LEU A 58 -2.42 7.37 16.94
CA LEU A 58 -1.80 6.36 16.09
C LEU A 58 -0.32 6.17 16.37
N GLU A 59 0.36 7.24 16.81
CA GLU A 59 1.76 7.18 17.22
C GLU A 59 1.97 6.16 18.34
N ARG A 60 0.97 6.01 19.23
CA ARG A 60 1.02 5.02 20.31
C ARG A 60 0.48 3.66 19.90
N VAL A 61 -0.59 3.62 19.10
CA VAL A 61 -1.27 2.37 18.74
C VAL A 61 -0.47 1.56 17.74
N LEU A 62 0.16 2.21 16.77
CA LEU A 62 0.94 1.58 15.69
C LEU A 62 2.45 1.81 15.87
N HIS A 63 2.91 2.04 17.10
CA HIS A 63 4.33 2.18 17.35
C HIS A 63 5.05 0.84 17.12
N PRO A 64 6.17 0.79 16.38
CA PRO A 64 6.88 -0.46 16.09
C PRO A 64 7.34 -1.19 17.38
N ASP A 65 7.85 -0.44 18.36
CA ASP A 65 8.38 -1.03 19.61
C ASP A 65 7.34 -1.31 20.70
N LYS A 66 6.08 -0.90 20.51
CA LYS A 66 5.04 -1.07 21.55
C LYS A 66 4.04 -2.12 21.10
N MET A 67 3.69 -3.02 22.01
CA MET A 67 2.58 -3.93 21.77
C MET A 67 1.30 -3.13 21.58
N THR A 68 0.55 -3.45 20.52
CA THR A 68 -0.81 -2.95 20.36
C THR A 68 -1.64 -3.28 21.60
N PRO A 69 -2.48 -2.35 22.10
CA PRO A 69 -3.31 -2.62 23.27
C PRO A 69 -4.16 -3.89 23.06
N PRO A 70 -4.24 -4.79 24.07
CA PRO A 70 -5.03 -6.02 23.94
C PRO A 70 -6.53 -5.75 23.76
N MET A 71 -6.99 -4.57 24.20
CA MET A 71 -8.37 -4.09 24.00
C MET A 71 -8.60 -3.43 22.63
N ALA A 72 -7.57 -3.29 21.79
CA ALA A 72 -7.74 -2.76 20.45
C ALA A 72 -8.57 -3.73 19.59
N ALA A 73 -9.30 -3.20 18.62
CA ALA A 73 -10.05 -4.02 17.69
C ALA A 73 -9.13 -5.02 16.97
N ALA A 74 -9.60 -6.24 16.73
CA ALA A 74 -8.80 -7.30 16.08
C ALA A 74 -8.19 -6.88 14.73
N ARG A 75 -8.83 -5.93 14.03
CA ARG A 75 -8.31 -5.30 12.80
C ARG A 75 -7.02 -4.51 13.04
N ILE A 76 -6.96 -3.71 14.10
CA ILE A 76 -5.78 -2.91 14.46
C ILE A 76 -4.59 -3.81 14.79
N GLN A 77 -4.83 -4.89 15.54
CA GLN A 77 -3.79 -5.89 15.82
C GLN A 77 -3.25 -6.53 14.54
N ARG A 78 -4.13 -6.91 13.62
CA ARG A 78 -3.74 -7.45 12.32
C ARG A 78 -2.95 -6.44 11.49
N TRP A 79 -3.32 -5.17 11.54
CA TRP A 79 -2.62 -4.10 10.85
C TRP A 79 -1.23 -3.82 11.43
N ALA A 80 -1.09 -3.84 12.75
CA ALA A 80 0.22 -3.74 13.38
C ALA A 80 1.15 -4.90 12.99
N LEU A 81 0.64 -6.12 12.88
CA LEU A 81 1.41 -7.27 12.39
C LEU A 81 1.84 -7.10 10.92
N ILE A 82 1.03 -6.45 10.09
CA ILE A 82 1.44 -6.13 8.71
C ILE A 82 2.55 -5.08 8.72
N LEU A 83 2.40 -4.05 9.56
CA LEU A 83 3.39 -2.99 9.68
C LEU A 83 4.69 -3.46 10.31
N SER A 84 4.68 -4.49 11.16
CA SER A 84 5.90 -5.07 11.75
C SER A 84 6.85 -5.71 10.74
N ALA A 85 6.42 -5.90 9.50
CA ALA A 85 7.29 -6.32 8.41
C ALA A 85 8.17 -5.18 7.83
N TYR A 86 7.94 -3.94 8.27
CA TYR A 86 8.60 -2.74 7.78
C TYR A 86 9.42 -2.08 8.89
N ASP A 87 10.52 -1.43 8.50
CA ASP A 87 11.30 -0.56 9.38
C ASP A 87 10.80 0.88 9.23
N TYR A 88 10.04 1.37 10.22
CA TYR A 88 9.47 2.71 10.17
C TYR A 88 9.47 3.40 11.53
N ALA A 89 9.51 4.73 11.49
CA ALA A 89 9.12 5.60 12.60
C ALA A 89 7.75 6.21 12.31
N ILE A 90 6.93 6.45 13.34
CA ILE A 90 5.67 7.17 13.20
C ILE A 90 5.76 8.49 13.97
N GLN A 91 5.40 9.59 13.32
CA GLN A 91 5.47 10.93 13.91
C GLN A 91 4.19 11.70 13.64
N TYR A 92 3.75 12.43 14.67
CA TYR A 92 2.65 13.36 14.51
C TYR A 92 3.10 14.64 13.81
N LYS A 93 2.39 15.04 12.75
CA LYS A 93 2.54 16.31 12.06
C LYS A 93 1.19 17.04 12.08
N GLU A 94 1.18 18.32 12.41
CA GLU A 94 -0.07 19.09 12.46
C GLU A 94 -0.76 19.10 11.09
N GLY A 95 -2.09 18.95 11.06
CA GLY A 95 -2.85 18.82 9.81
C GLY A 95 -2.67 19.99 8.84
N SER A 96 -2.38 21.19 9.35
CA SER A 96 -2.04 22.39 8.56
C SER A 96 -0.79 22.18 7.67
N GLN A 97 0.11 21.30 8.08
CA GLN A 97 1.34 20.96 7.35
C GLN A 97 1.21 19.64 6.58
N ASN A 98 0.02 19.01 6.57
CA ASN A 98 -0.29 17.77 5.85
C ASN A 98 -1.32 18.00 4.73
N ALA A 99 -1.36 19.22 4.19
CA ALA A 99 -2.34 19.65 3.19
C ALA A 99 -2.35 18.78 1.93
N ASN A 100 -1.19 18.23 1.54
CA ASN A 100 -1.05 17.37 0.36
C ASN A 100 -1.86 16.07 0.50
N ALA A 101 -1.79 15.43 1.67
CA ALA A 101 -2.55 14.22 1.96
C ALA A 101 -4.04 14.51 2.15
N ASP A 102 -4.36 15.64 2.80
CA ASP A 102 -5.73 16.08 3.06
C ASP A 102 -6.51 16.41 1.77
N ALA A 103 -5.86 17.03 0.78
CA ALA A 103 -6.49 17.33 -0.51
C ALA A 103 -6.94 16.06 -1.24
N LEU A 104 -6.12 15.01 -1.25
CA LEU A 104 -6.41 13.75 -1.93
C LEU A 104 -7.47 12.90 -1.19
N SER A 105 -7.57 13.01 0.13
CA SER A 105 -8.57 12.28 0.90
C SER A 105 -9.98 12.88 0.78
N ARG A 106 -10.08 14.19 0.49
CA ARG A 106 -11.34 14.94 0.37
C ARG A 106 -12.01 14.90 -1.01
N LEU A 107 -11.37 14.30 -2.01
CA LEU A 107 -11.86 14.23 -3.39
C LEU A 107 -12.14 12.78 -3.82
N PRO A 108 -13.14 12.10 -3.23
CA PRO A 108 -13.50 10.75 -3.65
C PRO A 108 -14.10 10.79 -5.07
N LEU A 109 -13.51 10.02 -5.98
CA LEU A 109 -14.11 9.78 -7.29
C LEU A 109 -15.39 8.92 -7.13
N PRO A 110 -16.42 9.13 -7.96
CA PRO A 110 -17.61 8.28 -7.95
C PRO A 110 -17.22 6.81 -8.17
N ASP A 111 -17.80 5.91 -7.37
CA ASP A 111 -17.56 4.46 -7.43
C ASP A 111 -17.77 3.96 -8.86
N THR A 112 -16.67 3.81 -9.60
CA THR A 112 -16.67 3.17 -10.91
C THR A 112 -16.32 1.71 -10.67
N PRO A 113 -17.21 0.75 -10.95
CA PRO A 113 -16.85 -0.66 -10.90
C PRO A 113 -15.99 -0.94 -12.14
N GLY A 114 -14.67 -0.78 -12.03
CA GLY A 114 -13.84 -0.85 -13.23
C GLY A 114 -12.35 -0.91 -12.94
N SER A 115 -11.80 -2.11 -13.17
CA SER A 115 -10.39 -2.47 -13.12
C SER A 115 -9.79 -2.57 -11.71
N THR A 116 -9.47 -3.81 -11.30
CA THR A 116 -8.36 -4.04 -10.38
C THR A 116 -7.15 -3.29 -10.95
N PRO A 117 -6.54 -2.33 -10.21
CA PRO A 117 -5.30 -1.74 -10.66
C PRO A 117 -4.35 -2.90 -10.91
N VAL A 118 -3.91 -3.05 -12.16
CA VAL A 118 -2.89 -4.03 -12.49
C VAL A 118 -1.72 -3.72 -11.58
N PRO A 119 -1.20 -4.67 -10.78
CA PRO A 119 -0.03 -4.43 -9.95
C PRO A 119 1.05 -3.75 -10.80
N GLU A 120 1.73 -2.73 -10.29
CA GLU A 120 2.80 -2.02 -11.03
C GLU A 120 3.87 -3.01 -11.52
N GLU A 121 4.08 -4.09 -10.76
CA GLU A 121 4.88 -5.27 -11.12
C GLU A 121 4.47 -5.91 -12.45
N THR A 122 3.18 -5.95 -12.73
CA THR A 122 2.63 -6.52 -13.98
C THR A 122 2.84 -5.58 -15.16
N ILE A 123 2.88 -4.26 -14.93
CA ILE A 123 3.20 -3.26 -15.97
C ILE A 123 4.68 -3.40 -16.35
N LEU A 124 5.56 -3.46 -15.36
CA LEU A 124 6.99 -3.70 -15.57
C LEU A 124 7.25 -5.07 -16.24
N LEU A 125 6.46 -6.09 -15.88
CA LEU A 125 6.52 -7.41 -16.52
C LEU A 125 6.10 -7.35 -17.99
N MET A 126 5.07 -6.59 -18.36
CA MET A 126 4.65 -6.43 -19.76
C MET A 126 5.73 -5.76 -20.62
N GLU A 127 6.38 -4.71 -20.12
CA GLU A 127 7.51 -4.05 -20.79
C GLU A 127 8.71 -5.00 -20.95
N LEU A 128 9.01 -5.82 -19.93
CA LEU A 128 10.09 -6.80 -20.01
C LEU A 128 9.75 -7.96 -20.97
N LEU A 129 8.49 -8.37 -21.05
CA LEU A 129 8.01 -9.41 -21.96
C LEU A 129 8.24 -9.03 -23.43
N GLU A 130 8.10 -7.75 -23.79
CA GLU A 130 8.42 -7.26 -25.13
C GLU A 130 9.90 -7.46 -25.51
N THR A 131 10.80 -7.45 -24.51
CA THR A 131 12.23 -7.68 -24.71
C THR A 131 12.64 -9.14 -24.59
N THR A 132 11.76 -10.01 -24.09
CA THR A 132 12.10 -11.42 -23.91
C THR A 132 12.14 -12.15 -25.26
N PRO A 133 13.13 -13.04 -25.49
CA PRO A 133 13.22 -13.81 -26.74
C PRO A 133 12.11 -14.87 -26.87
N ILE A 134 11.20 -14.95 -25.90
CA ILE A 134 10.17 -15.97 -25.76
C ILE A 134 8.82 -15.33 -26.09
N ARG A 135 8.22 -15.75 -27.21
CA ARG A 135 6.89 -15.30 -27.62
C ARG A 135 5.80 -16.09 -26.91
N ALA A 136 4.63 -15.48 -26.70
CA ALA A 136 3.45 -16.14 -26.12
C ALA A 136 3.07 -17.44 -26.85
N GLU A 137 3.34 -17.52 -28.16
CA GLU A 137 3.12 -18.71 -28.98
C GLU A 137 4.06 -19.88 -28.63
N GLN A 138 5.31 -19.59 -28.25
CA GLN A 138 6.27 -20.61 -27.79
C GLN A 138 5.86 -21.15 -26.42
N VAL A 139 5.40 -20.29 -25.51
CA VAL A 139 4.88 -20.70 -24.19
C VAL A 139 3.66 -21.60 -24.35
N LYS A 140 2.73 -21.24 -25.26
CA LYS A 140 1.54 -22.05 -25.57
C LYS A 140 1.91 -23.43 -26.12
N ASN A 141 2.90 -23.50 -27.01
CA ASN A 141 3.37 -24.77 -27.58
C ASN A 141 4.08 -25.63 -26.52
N TRP A 142 4.91 -25.05 -25.65
CA TRP A 142 5.54 -25.78 -24.55
C TRP A 142 4.54 -26.29 -23.52
N GLN A 143 3.52 -25.50 -23.17
CA GLN A 143 2.44 -25.97 -22.29
C GLN A 143 1.71 -27.15 -22.91
N ARG A 144 1.44 -27.10 -24.22
CA ARG A 144 0.78 -28.19 -24.95
C ARG A 144 1.67 -29.45 -25.00
N GLU A 145 2.97 -29.31 -25.29
CA GLU A 145 3.92 -30.43 -25.29
C GLU A 145 4.12 -31.04 -23.89
N LEU A 146 4.16 -30.23 -22.84
CA LEU A 146 4.23 -30.71 -21.45
C LEU A 146 2.98 -31.48 -21.04
N LEU A 147 1.79 -31.06 -21.50
CA LEU A 147 0.55 -31.80 -21.30
C LEU A 147 0.58 -33.17 -22.02
N TYR A 148 1.15 -33.25 -23.23
CA TYR A 148 1.35 -34.53 -23.92
C TYR A 148 2.38 -35.46 -23.25
N LEU A 149 3.39 -34.91 -22.57
CA LEU A 149 4.42 -35.68 -21.86
C LEU A 149 3.97 -36.18 -20.48
N LEU A 150 2.93 -35.56 -19.89
CA LEU A 150 2.36 -35.94 -18.59
C LEU A 150 1.14 -36.89 -18.71
N GLU A 151 0.72 -37.24 -19.93
CA GLU A 151 -0.38 -38.19 -20.21
C GLU A 151 0.10 -39.65 -20.43
N PHE A 152 1.20 -40.07 -19.81
CA PHE A 152 1.60 -41.49 -19.70
C PHE A 152 1.64 -41.96 -18.23
#